data_AF-A0A6M3M010-F1
#
_entry.id   AF-A0A6M3M010-F1
#
_cell.length_a   1.000
_cell.length_b   1.000
_cell.length_c   1.000
_cell.angle_alpha   90.00
_cell.angle_beta   90.00
_cell.angle_gamma   90.00
#
_symmetry.space_group_name_H-M   'P 1'
#
loop_
_entity.id
_entity.type
_entity.pdbx_description
1 polymer ?
#
loop_
_entity_poly.entity_id
_entity_poly.type
_entity_poly.pdbx_seq_one_letter_code
_entity_poly.pdbx_strand_id
1 'polypeptide(L)' 'MAKVIVTLSDETEQLFRATCKRLYGDRIRGGLSIGAEQAVKEWVERNVP' A
#
# COMPACT_ATOMS: atom_id res chain seq x y z
N MET A 1 -0.78 15.04 -8.16
CA MET A 1 -1.36 13.82 -7.58
C MET A 1 -2.10 14.20 -6.31
N ALA A 2 -3.33 13.68 -6.13
CA ALA A 2 -4.03 13.83 -4.86
C ALA A 2 -3.27 13.07 -3.76
N LYS A 3 -3.22 13.63 -2.55
CA LYS A 3 -2.56 13.02 -1.41
C LYS A 3 -3.62 12.53 -0.43
N VAL A 4 -3.65 11.22 -0.20
CA VAL A 4 -4.46 10.60 0.85
C VAL A 4 -3.54 10.24 2.01
N ILE A 5 -3.91 10.63 3.21
CA ILE A 5 -3.20 10.26 4.44
C ILE A 5 -4.08 9.24 5.16
N VAL A 6 -3.55 8.04 5.36
CA VAL A 6 -4.21 6.97 6.12
C VAL A 6 -3.40 6.67 7.37
N THR A 7 -4.10 6.29 8.43
CA THR A 7 -3.50 5.78 9.65
C THR A 7 -3.81 4.30 9.73
N LEU A 8 -2.80 3.48 10.01
CA LEU A 8 -2.93 2.03 10.16
C LEU A 8 -2.67 1.68 11.63
N SER A 9 -3.19 0.52 12.07
CA SER A 9 -2.67 -0.07 13.31
C SER A 9 -1.21 -0.47 13.14
N ASP A 10 -0.46 -0.50 14.23
CA ASP A 10 0.97 -0.87 14.21
C ASP A 10 1.21 -2.23 13.55
N GLU A 11 0.35 -3.22 13.85
CA GLU A 11 0.41 -4.56 13.25
C GLU A 11 0.22 -4.50 11.72
N THR A 12 -0.78 -3.76 11.26
CA THR A 12 -1.07 -3.63 9.83
C THR A 12 0.05 -2.91 9.11
N GLU A 13 0.61 -1.87 9.72
CA GLU A 13 1.75 -1.13 9.16
C GLU A 13 2.97 -2.04 8.99
N GLN A 14 3.30 -2.85 10.00
CA GLN A 14 4.43 -3.78 9.93
C GLN A 14 4.26 -4.81 8.82
N LEU A 15 3.09 -5.45 8.74
CA LEU A 15 2.77 -6.43 7.69
C LEU A 15 2.79 -5.79 6.30
N PHE A 16 2.24 -4.58 6.17
CA PHE A 16 2.23 -3.83 4.92
C PHE A 16 3.65 -3.50 4.44
N ARG A 17 4.51 -2.99 5.33
CA ARG A 17 5.91 -2.67 5.01
C ARG A 17 6.70 -3.91 4.63
N ALA A 18 6.52 -5.02 5.37
CA ALA A 18 7.17 -6.30 5.06
C ALA A 18 6.73 -6.82 3.67
N THR A 19 5.44 -6.73 3.37
CA THR A 19 4.88 -7.11 2.07
C THR A 19 5.46 -6.25 0.94
N CYS A 20 5.46 -4.93 1.10
CA CYS A 20 6.02 -4.01 0.11
C CYS A 20 7.52 -4.26 -0.11
N LYS A 21 8.29 -4.50 0.96
CA LYS A 21 9.72 -4.85 0.86
C LYS A 21 9.93 -6.16 0.10
N ARG A 22 9.07 -7.17 0.29
CA ARG A 22 9.12 -8.44 -0.45
C ARG A 22 8.81 -8.27 -1.94
N LEU A 23 7.85 -7.42 -2.29
CA LEU A 23 7.41 -7.21 -3.67
C LEU A 23 8.35 -6.29 -4.46
N TYR A 24 8.80 -5.20 -3.84
CA TYR A 24 9.48 -4.10 -4.52
C TYR A 24 10.97 -4.00 -4.16
N GLY A 25 11.42 -4.70 -3.11
CA GLY A 25 12.78 -4.59 -2.59
C GLY A 25 13.09 -3.21 -2.00
N ASP A 26 14.35 -3.00 -1.65
CA ASP A 26 14.83 -1.74 -1.05
C ASP A 26 15.19 -0.67 -2.11
N ARG A 27 15.12 -1.01 -3.40
CA ARG A 27 15.60 -0.14 -4.49
C ARG A 27 14.53 0.76 -5.09
N ILE A 28 13.25 0.42 -4.91
CA ILE A 28 12.15 1.18 -5.48
C ILE A 28 11.78 2.34 -4.54
N ARG A 29 12.22 3.55 -4.90
CA ARG A 29 11.70 4.78 -4.29
C ARG A 29 10.18 4.83 -4.50
N GLY A 30 9.42 4.89 -3.41
CA GLY A 30 7.96 4.95 -3.48
C GLY A 30 7.24 3.60 -3.46
N GLY A 31 7.92 2.48 -3.19
CA GLY A 31 7.27 1.15 -3.12
C GLY A 31 6.08 1.07 -2.17
N LEU A 32 6.08 1.84 -1.07
CA LEU A 32 4.93 1.94 -0.15
C LEU A 32 3.74 2.65 -0.79
N SER A 33 3.96 3.74 -1.54
CA SER A 33 2.89 4.47 -2.21
C SER A 33 2.28 3.64 -3.33
N ILE A 34 3.12 2.93 -4.10
CA ILE A 34 2.66 2.01 -5.15
C ILE A 34 1.85 0.87 -4.53
N GLY A 35 2.36 0.24 -3.47
CA GLY A 35 1.64 -0.84 -2.78
C GLY A 35 0.30 -0.38 -2.21
N ALA A 36 0.24 0.84 -1.67
CA ALA A 36 -1.00 1.40 -1.14
C ALA A 36 -2.02 1.68 -2.26
N GLU A 37 -1.57 2.25 -3.39
CA GLU A 37 -2.42 2.50 -4.55
C GLU A 37 -3.01 1.21 -5.11
N GLN A 38 -2.20 0.16 -5.25
CA GLN A 38 -2.66 -1.15 -5.72
C GLN A 38 -3.67 -1.78 -4.77
N ALA A 39 -3.42 -1.74 -3.46
CA ALA A 39 -4.34 -2.30 -2.47
C ALA A 39 -5.71 -1.60 -2.48
N VAL A 40 -5.71 -0.26 -2.58
CA VAL A 40 -6.96 0.52 -2.69
C VAL A 40 -7.66 0.23 -4.01
N LYS A 41 -6.93 0.17 -5.12
CA LYS A 41 -7.48 -0.13 -6.43
C LYS A 41 -8.16 -1.51 -6.45
N GLU A 42 -7.48 -2.55 -5.96
CA GLU A 42 -8.03 -3.91 -5.88
C GLU A 42 -9.28 -3.95 -5.00
N TRP A 43 -9.29 -3.20 -3.89
CA TRP A 43 -10.48 -3.10 -3.04
C TRP A 43 -11.64 -2.41 -3.75
N VAL A 44 -11.39 -1.29 -4.43
CA VAL A 44 -12.41 -0.55 -5.19
C VAL A 44 -13.00 -1.42 -6.28
N GLU A 45 -12.18 -2.10 -7.08
CA GLU A 45 -12.62 -3.00 -8.16
C GLU A 45 -13.50 -4.15 -7.66
N ARG A 46 -13.37 -4.55 -6.39
CA ARG A 46 -14.17 -5.63 -5.79
C ARG A 46 -15.43 -5.16 -5.08
N ASN A 47 -15.50 -3.90 -4.66
CA ASN A 47 -16.53 -3.42 -3.74
C ASN A 47 -17.33 -2.23 -4.26
N VAL A 48 -16.84 -1.52 -5.27
CA VAL A 48 -17.53 -0.39 -5.89
C VAL A 48 -18.08 -0.86 -7.24
N PRO A 49 -19.41 -0.89 -7.43
CA PRO A 49 -20.06 -1.36 -8.65
C PRO A 49 -19.84 -0.45 -9.86
#